data_AF-A0A2W4TIG7-F1
#
_entry.id   AF-A0A2W4TIG7-F1
#
_cell.length_a   1.000
_cell.length_b   1.000
_cell.length_c   1.000
_cell.angle_alpha   90.00
_cell.angle_beta   90.00
_cell.angle_gamma   90.00
#
_symmetry.space_group_name_H-M   'P 1'
#
loop_
_entity.id
_entity.type
_entity.pdbx_description
1 polymer ?
#
loop_
_entity_poly.entity_id
_entity_poly.type
_entity_poly.pdbx_seq_one_letter_code
_entity_poly.pdbx_strand_id
1 'polypeptide(L)'
;MLTLFVPAVASAQVRSRPRDLPGYQQGYVLGVRAGTDDYRRGAPFDFSIRIDFRRGDVGYDVRFGSRSRYRDEFRRGFEAGYREAYRARRVGPAPRAPIGRVDVAVQQGYSDGYEEGLKDGRDRKRFDPVGERRYRSADRGYNRSYGPKDIYKANYRDGFLKGYEAGYRDGARYSRRW
;
A
#
# COMPACT_ATOMS: atom_id res chain seq x y z
N MET A 1 42.91 -44.68 -10.87
CA MET A 1 42.37 -43.33 -11.11
C MET A 1 40.91 -43.33 -10.69
N LEU A 2 40.55 -42.60 -9.63
CA LEU A 2 39.18 -42.54 -9.10
C LEU A 2 38.58 -41.18 -9.50
N THR A 3 37.59 -41.18 -10.38
CA THR A 3 36.91 -39.97 -10.85
C THR A 3 35.79 -39.61 -9.88
N LEU A 4 35.98 -38.57 -9.07
CA LEU A 4 34.92 -38.00 -8.22
C LEU A 4 33.95 -37.21 -9.09
N PHE A 5 32.74 -37.72 -9.26
CA PHE A 5 31.60 -36.95 -9.76
C PHE A 5 31.05 -36.10 -8.61
N VAL A 6 31.31 -34.80 -8.65
CA VAL A 6 30.63 -33.83 -7.77
C VAL A 6 29.30 -33.48 -8.45
N PRO A 7 28.13 -33.83 -7.89
CA PRO A 7 26.87 -33.36 -8.45
C PRO A 7 26.77 -31.85 -8.24
N ALA A 8 26.74 -31.10 -9.34
CA ALA A 8 26.45 -29.67 -9.30
C ALA A 8 25.02 -29.49 -8.77
N VAL A 9 24.90 -28.96 -7.56
CA VAL A 9 23.61 -28.56 -6.98
C VAL A 9 23.19 -27.30 -7.72
N ALA A 10 22.43 -27.46 -8.81
CA ALA A 10 21.79 -26.36 -9.51
C ALA A 10 20.79 -25.72 -8.54
N SER A 11 21.23 -24.65 -7.89
CA SER A 11 20.38 -23.79 -7.09
C SER A 11 19.39 -23.12 -8.03
N ALA A 12 18.21 -23.70 -8.20
CA ALA A 12 17.11 -23.08 -8.89
C ALA A 12 16.72 -21.82 -8.11
N GLN A 13 17.36 -20.69 -8.44
CA GLN A 13 16.87 -19.38 -8.05
C GLN A 13 15.46 -19.29 -8.65
N VAL A 14 14.45 -19.50 -7.81
CA VAL A 14 13.06 -19.19 -8.12
C VAL A 14 13.04 -17.72 -8.48
N ARG A 15 13.15 -17.40 -9.78
CA ARG A 15 12.99 -16.04 -10.29
C ARG A 15 11.55 -15.65 -9.96
N SER A 16 11.37 -14.99 -8.82
CA SER A 16 10.09 -14.42 -8.41
C SER A 16 9.56 -13.61 -9.59
N ARG A 17 8.38 -13.97 -10.09
CA ARG A 17 7.80 -13.24 -11.21
C ARG A 17 7.58 -11.80 -10.74
N PRO A 18 7.79 -10.77 -11.58
CA PRO A 18 7.68 -9.37 -11.14
C PRO A 18 6.37 -9.06 -10.42
N ARG A 19 5.27 -9.73 -10.78
CA ARG A 19 3.93 -9.61 -10.17
C ARG A 19 3.84 -10.13 -8.74
N ASP A 20 4.81 -10.89 -8.26
CA ASP A 20 4.83 -11.46 -6.91
C ASP A 20 5.63 -10.59 -5.92
N LEU A 21 6.30 -9.55 -6.44
CA LEU A 21 7.11 -8.65 -5.64
C LEU A 21 6.21 -7.65 -4.89
N PRO A 22 6.36 -7.48 -3.56
CA PRO A 22 5.50 -6.61 -2.76
C PRO A 22 5.44 -5.17 -3.30
N GLY A 23 6.58 -4.60 -3.69
CA GLY A 23 6.64 -3.27 -4.27
C GLY A 23 5.84 -3.19 -5.57
N TYR A 24 6.05 -4.14 -6.49
CA TYR A 24 5.33 -4.18 -7.77
C TYR A 24 3.82 -4.31 -7.57
N GLN A 25 3.37 -5.20 -6.68
CA GLN A 25 1.94 -5.38 -6.41
C GLN A 25 1.31 -4.09 -5.90
N GLN A 26 1.95 -3.46 -4.91
CA GLN A 26 1.47 -2.21 -4.33
C GLN A 26 1.43 -1.09 -5.38
N GLY A 27 2.51 -0.95 -6.14
CA GLY A 27 2.59 -0.02 -7.25
C GLY A 27 1.47 -0.24 -8.25
N TYR A 28 1.29 -1.48 -8.71
CA TYR A 28 0.26 -1.84 -9.70
C TYR A 28 -1.15 -1.46 -9.26
N VAL A 29 -1.54 -1.74 -8.02
CA VAL A 29 -2.88 -1.37 -7.55
C VAL A 29 -3.06 0.14 -7.51
N LEU A 30 -2.09 0.88 -6.98
CA LEU A 30 -2.14 2.35 -6.94
C LEU A 30 -2.10 2.96 -8.34
N GLY A 31 -1.35 2.35 -9.25
CA GLY A 31 -1.31 2.71 -10.67
C GLY A 31 -2.67 2.57 -11.33
N VAL A 32 -3.36 1.44 -11.13
CA VAL A 32 -4.71 1.27 -11.69
C VAL A 32 -5.68 2.30 -11.10
N ARG A 33 -5.65 2.55 -9.79
CA ARG A 33 -6.49 3.57 -9.14
C ARG A 33 -6.23 4.96 -9.71
N ALA A 34 -4.97 5.38 -9.75
CA ALA A 34 -4.58 6.68 -10.29
C ALA A 34 -4.99 6.83 -11.76
N GLY A 35 -4.73 5.82 -12.60
CA GLY A 35 -5.09 5.86 -14.02
C GLY A 35 -6.61 5.87 -14.23
N THR A 36 -7.35 5.17 -13.38
CA THR A 36 -8.83 5.18 -13.37
C THR A 36 -9.36 6.57 -13.05
N ASP A 37 -8.82 7.20 -12.00
CA ASP A 37 -9.25 8.54 -11.54
C ASP A 37 -8.87 9.64 -12.54
N ASP A 38 -7.66 9.59 -13.10
CA ASP A 38 -7.20 10.54 -14.10
C ASP A 38 -8.01 10.42 -15.40
N TYR A 39 -8.30 9.20 -15.86
CA TYR A 39 -9.21 9.00 -16.98
C TYR A 39 -10.60 9.58 -16.69
N ARG A 40 -11.18 9.33 -15.49
CA ARG A 40 -12.50 9.88 -15.13
C ARG A 40 -12.53 11.40 -15.23
N ARG A 41 -11.41 12.06 -14.95
CA ARG A 41 -11.24 13.51 -15.02
C ARG A 41 -10.86 14.02 -16.41
N GLY A 42 -10.72 13.15 -17.41
CA GLY A 42 -10.25 13.52 -18.74
C GLY A 42 -8.79 13.96 -18.79
N ALA A 43 -7.99 13.62 -17.78
CA ALA A 43 -6.58 14.00 -17.74
C ALA A 43 -5.76 13.22 -18.77
N PRO A 44 -4.68 13.82 -19.33
CA PRO A 44 -3.78 13.12 -20.25
C PRO A 44 -3.10 11.93 -19.57
N PHE A 45 -2.61 10.98 -20.37
CA PHE A 45 -1.84 9.85 -19.87
C PHE A 45 -0.50 10.33 -19.32
N ASP A 46 -0.43 10.57 -18.01
CA ASP A 46 0.79 11.01 -17.34
C ASP A 46 0.83 10.49 -15.90
N PHE A 47 1.44 9.31 -15.72
CA PHE A 47 1.66 8.74 -14.39
C PHE A 47 2.80 9.44 -13.63
N SER A 48 3.71 10.13 -14.33
CA SER A 48 4.94 10.67 -13.75
C SER A 48 4.66 11.82 -12.77
N ILE A 49 3.57 12.56 -13.02
CA ILE A 49 3.10 13.65 -12.17
C ILE A 49 2.40 13.17 -10.88
N ARG A 50 2.17 11.87 -10.72
CA ARG A 50 1.51 11.33 -9.51
C ARG A 50 2.49 11.29 -8.35
N ILE A 51 2.09 11.85 -7.21
CA ILE A 51 2.94 11.89 -6.01
C ILE A 51 3.33 10.49 -5.53
N ASP A 52 2.40 9.53 -5.59
CA ASP A 52 2.64 8.14 -5.19
C ASP A 52 3.70 7.48 -6.06
N PHE A 53 3.69 7.76 -7.38
CA PHE A 53 4.71 7.32 -8.32
C PHE A 53 6.08 7.93 -8.01
N ARG A 54 6.14 9.26 -7.81
CA ARG A 54 7.40 9.97 -7.50
C ARG A 54 8.04 9.46 -6.22
N ARG A 55 7.26 9.33 -5.15
CA ARG A 55 7.73 8.80 -3.85
C ARG A 55 8.13 7.33 -3.97
N GLY A 56 7.27 6.52 -4.58
CA GLY A 56 7.53 5.12 -4.90
C GLY A 56 7.63 4.19 -3.68
N ASP A 57 7.44 4.68 -2.47
CA ASP A 57 7.65 3.94 -1.22
C ASP A 57 6.36 3.83 -0.39
N VAL A 58 5.21 4.11 -0.99
CA VAL A 58 3.92 3.89 -0.34
C VAL A 58 3.81 2.42 0.05
N GLY A 59 3.53 2.18 1.33
CA GLY A 59 3.43 0.84 1.89
C GLY A 59 4.76 0.13 2.12
N TYR A 60 5.91 0.80 1.99
CA TYR A 60 7.20 0.20 2.29
C TYR A 60 7.30 -0.25 3.75
N ASP A 61 7.70 -1.50 3.94
CA ASP A 61 8.11 -2.08 5.21
C ASP A 61 9.52 -2.66 5.02
N VAL A 62 10.39 -2.51 6.02
CA VAL A 62 11.77 -3.01 5.98
C VAL A 62 11.86 -4.52 5.72
N ARG A 63 10.80 -5.26 6.07
CA ARG A 63 10.67 -6.70 5.78
C ARG A 63 10.58 -7.02 4.28
N PHE A 64 10.24 -6.05 3.43
CA PHE A 64 10.19 -6.22 1.98
C PHE A 64 11.56 -6.04 1.29
N GLY A 65 12.62 -5.82 2.06
CA GLY A 65 13.97 -5.61 1.55
C GLY A 65 14.35 -4.13 1.53
N SER A 66 15.31 -3.76 0.66
CA SER A 66 15.80 -2.38 0.62
C SER A 66 14.76 -1.42 0.05
N ARG A 67 14.67 -0.22 0.64
CA ARG A 67 13.79 0.86 0.17
C ARG A 67 14.00 1.18 -1.31
N SER A 68 15.25 1.15 -1.79
CA SER A 68 15.56 1.39 -3.20
C SER A 68 14.93 0.33 -4.10
N ARG A 69 15.12 -0.95 -3.78
CA ARG A 69 14.56 -2.05 -4.55
C ARG A 69 13.03 -2.00 -4.56
N TYR A 70 12.42 -1.77 -3.40
CA TYR A 70 10.98 -1.61 -3.30
C TYR A 70 10.46 -0.47 -4.18
N ARG A 71 11.14 0.69 -4.18
CA ARG A 71 10.78 1.84 -5.01
C ARG A 71 10.84 1.52 -6.50
N ASP A 72 11.86 0.81 -6.94
CA ASP A 72 12.01 0.42 -8.34
C ASP A 72 10.92 -0.57 -8.77
N GLU A 73 10.63 -1.56 -7.92
CA GLU A 73 9.55 -2.51 -8.13
C GLU A 73 8.19 -1.80 -8.17
N PHE A 74 7.94 -0.89 -7.22
CA PHE A 74 6.74 -0.09 -7.13
C PHE A 74 6.50 0.74 -8.38
N ARG A 75 7.50 1.48 -8.85
CA ARG A 75 7.34 2.34 -10.02
C ARG A 75 7.00 1.53 -11.27
N ARG A 76 7.64 0.38 -11.46
CA ARG A 76 7.32 -0.55 -12.56
C ARG A 76 5.88 -1.06 -12.46
N GLY A 77 5.46 -1.45 -11.26
CA GLY A 77 4.08 -1.87 -11.00
C GLY A 77 3.08 -0.75 -11.32
N PHE A 78 3.32 0.44 -10.78
CA PHE A 78 2.46 1.61 -10.94
C PHE A 78 2.27 1.99 -12.40
N GLU A 79 3.34 2.07 -13.17
CA GLU A 79 3.26 2.31 -14.60
C GLU A 79 2.40 1.26 -15.31
N ALA A 80 2.63 -0.04 -15.02
CA ALA A 80 1.88 -1.13 -15.63
C ALA A 80 0.38 -1.02 -15.32
N GLY A 81 0.02 -0.76 -14.06
CA GLY A 81 -1.38 -0.59 -13.64
C GLY A 81 -2.04 0.64 -14.25
N TYR A 82 -1.33 1.77 -14.28
CA TYR A 82 -1.83 3.02 -14.85
C TYR A 82 -2.11 2.88 -16.35
N ARG A 83 -1.18 2.23 -17.08
CA ARG A 83 -1.34 1.88 -18.49
C ARG A 83 -2.54 0.99 -18.74
N GLU A 84 -2.74 -0.03 -17.91
CA GLU A 84 -3.89 -0.93 -18.02
C GLU A 84 -5.22 -0.18 -17.81
N ALA A 85 -5.30 0.71 -16.83
CA ALA A 85 -6.49 1.50 -16.55
C ALA A 85 -6.91 2.38 -17.75
N TYR A 86 -5.93 3.05 -18.38
CA TYR A 86 -6.16 3.88 -19.57
C TYR A 86 -6.53 3.05 -20.80
N ARG A 87 -5.89 1.88 -21.00
CA ARG A 87 -6.19 0.98 -22.12
C ARG A 87 -7.59 0.40 -22.03
N ALA A 88 -7.97 -0.14 -20.87
CA ALA A 88 -9.27 -0.75 -20.67
C ALA A 88 -10.39 0.22 -21.04
N ARG A 89 -10.34 1.45 -20.52
CA ARG A 89 -11.41 2.43 -20.76
C ARG A 89 -11.49 2.98 -22.18
N ARG A 90 -10.45 2.79 -23.01
CA ARG A 90 -10.49 3.08 -24.45
C ARG A 90 -11.13 1.96 -25.30
N VAL A 91 -11.24 0.72 -24.81
CA VAL A 91 -11.51 -0.46 -25.66
C VAL A 91 -12.58 -1.42 -25.10
N GLY A 92 -12.95 -1.38 -23.81
CA GLY A 92 -13.87 -2.37 -23.24
C GLY A 92 -13.89 -2.40 -21.70
N PRO A 93 -14.53 -3.40 -21.06
CA PRO A 93 -14.90 -3.32 -19.65
C PRO A 93 -13.69 -3.07 -18.73
N ALA A 94 -13.94 -2.30 -17.67
CA ALA A 94 -12.92 -1.83 -16.72
C ALA A 94 -12.00 -2.97 -16.24
N PRO A 95 -10.71 -2.69 -15.96
CA PRO A 95 -9.81 -3.71 -15.43
C PRO A 95 -10.41 -4.26 -14.13
N ARG A 96 -10.39 -5.60 -13.96
CA ARG A 96 -10.60 -6.25 -12.66
C ARG A 96 -9.39 -5.98 -11.75
N ALA A 97 -9.06 -4.72 -11.54
CA ALA A 97 -8.05 -4.37 -10.57
C ALA A 97 -8.60 -4.60 -9.16
N PRO A 98 -7.73 -4.92 -8.19
CA PRO A 98 -8.08 -5.06 -6.77
C PRO A 98 -8.54 -3.75 -6.09
N ILE A 99 -9.15 -2.80 -6.82
CA ILE A 99 -9.44 -1.44 -6.35
C ILE A 99 -10.24 -1.48 -5.04
N GLY A 100 -11.29 -2.30 -4.97
CA GLY A 100 -12.08 -2.46 -3.74
C GLY A 100 -11.30 -3.04 -2.54
N ARG A 101 -10.17 -3.72 -2.76
CA ARG A 101 -9.43 -4.43 -1.71
C ARG A 101 -8.42 -3.53 -0.98
N VAL A 102 -7.72 -2.68 -1.73
CA VAL A 102 -6.85 -1.65 -1.15
C VAL A 102 -7.69 -0.58 -0.46
N ASP A 103 -8.82 -0.21 -1.05
CA ASP A 103 -9.73 0.75 -0.43
C ASP A 103 -10.28 0.23 0.92
N VAL A 104 -10.53 -1.08 1.07
CA VAL A 104 -10.97 -1.66 2.36
C VAL A 104 -9.89 -1.54 3.43
N ALA A 105 -8.64 -1.89 3.12
CA ALA A 105 -7.54 -1.82 4.08
C ALA A 105 -7.29 -0.38 4.55
N VAL A 106 -7.22 0.57 3.61
CA VAL A 106 -6.99 1.99 3.90
C VAL A 106 -8.16 2.58 4.70
N GLN A 107 -9.42 2.28 4.34
CA GLN A 107 -10.59 2.77 5.06
C GLN A 107 -10.67 2.21 6.48
N GLN A 108 -10.43 0.90 6.65
CA GLN A 108 -10.41 0.27 7.97
C GLN A 108 -9.30 0.88 8.83
N GLY A 109 -8.10 1.03 8.27
CA GLY A 109 -6.98 1.70 8.93
C GLY A 109 -7.35 3.11 9.36
N TYR A 110 -7.91 3.92 8.46
CA TYR A 110 -8.33 5.29 8.75
C TYR A 110 -9.36 5.36 9.88
N SER A 111 -10.40 4.53 9.84
CA SER A 111 -11.43 4.49 10.87
C SER A 111 -10.83 4.16 12.24
N ASP A 112 -9.98 3.13 12.29
CA ASP A 112 -9.35 2.69 13.53
C ASP A 112 -8.36 3.73 14.07
N GLY A 113 -7.59 4.37 13.18
CA GLY A 113 -6.67 5.44 13.52
C GLY A 113 -7.42 6.64 14.09
N TYR A 114 -8.51 7.05 13.45
CA TYR A 114 -9.33 8.17 13.90
C TYR A 114 -9.86 7.96 15.31
N GLU A 115 -10.37 6.76 15.61
CA GLU A 115 -10.86 6.40 16.95
C GLU A 115 -9.77 6.54 18.02
N GLU A 116 -8.60 5.93 17.82
CA GLU A 116 -7.50 5.99 18.80
C GLU A 116 -6.93 7.41 18.92
N GLY A 117 -6.76 8.11 17.80
CA GLY A 117 -6.30 9.48 17.78
C GLY A 117 -7.26 10.41 18.53
N LEU A 118 -8.57 10.29 18.30
CA LEU A 118 -9.59 11.08 18.98
C LEU A 118 -9.53 10.89 20.49
N LYS A 119 -9.39 9.64 20.95
CA LYS A 119 -9.25 9.31 22.36
C LYS A 119 -7.99 9.95 22.96
N ASP A 120 -6.83 9.76 22.32
CA ASP A 120 -5.57 10.31 22.83
C ASP A 120 -5.53 11.84 22.83
N GLY A 121 -6.14 12.47 21.82
CA GLY A 121 -6.30 13.92 21.77
C GLY A 121 -7.19 14.46 22.89
N ARG A 122 -8.28 13.76 23.22
CA ARG A 122 -9.15 14.11 24.36
C ARG A 122 -8.43 13.98 25.69
N ASP A 123 -7.71 12.88 25.86
CA ASP A 123 -6.92 12.53 27.05
C ASP A 123 -5.62 13.36 27.18
N ARG A 124 -5.32 14.24 26.21
CA ARG A 124 -4.08 15.05 26.13
C ARG A 124 -2.80 14.19 26.17
N LYS A 125 -2.86 12.97 25.64
CA LYS A 125 -1.67 12.10 25.54
C LYS A 125 -0.72 12.61 24.46
N ARG A 126 0.53 12.17 24.51
CA ARG A 126 1.51 12.42 23.45
C ARG A 126 1.03 11.81 22.14
N PHE A 127 1.23 12.53 21.03
CA PHE A 127 1.00 12.02 19.68
C PHE A 127 1.93 10.83 19.39
N ASP A 128 1.39 9.60 19.39
CA ASP A 128 2.16 8.37 19.13
C ASP A 128 1.33 7.30 18.38
N PRO A 129 1.02 7.55 17.08
CA PRO A 129 0.25 6.58 16.29
C PRO A 129 0.99 5.25 16.08
N VAL A 130 2.32 5.22 16.17
CA VAL A 130 3.12 4.01 15.91
C VAL A 130 3.21 3.08 17.13
N GLY A 131 3.04 3.64 18.34
CA GLY A 131 2.90 2.88 19.58
C GLY A 131 1.60 2.07 19.66
N GLU A 132 0.58 2.48 18.91
CA GLU A 132 -0.74 1.87 18.95
C GLU A 132 -0.74 0.39 18.57
N ARG A 133 -1.43 -0.44 19.36
CA ARG A 133 -1.50 -1.89 19.12
C ARG A 133 -2.12 -2.18 17.76
N ARG A 134 -3.17 -1.44 17.40
CA ARG A 134 -3.87 -1.57 16.10
C ARG A 134 -2.94 -1.25 14.93
N TYR A 135 -2.11 -0.22 15.04
CA TYR A 135 -1.08 0.10 14.05
C TYR A 135 -0.02 -0.99 13.92
N ARG A 136 0.47 -1.52 15.05
CA ARG A 136 1.49 -2.58 15.06
C ARG A 136 0.99 -3.87 14.42
N SER A 137 -0.22 -4.33 14.78
CA SER A 137 -0.82 -5.54 14.22
C SER A 137 -1.27 -5.36 12.76
N ALA A 138 -1.95 -4.24 12.45
CA ALA A 138 -2.39 -3.82 11.13
C ALA A 138 -3.20 -4.84 10.30
N ASP A 139 -3.75 -5.88 10.92
CA ASP A 139 -4.47 -6.96 10.23
C ASP A 139 -5.95 -7.06 10.66
N ARG A 140 -6.45 -6.05 11.37
CA ARG A 140 -7.86 -5.99 11.77
C ARG A 140 -8.74 -5.95 10.51
N GLY A 141 -9.69 -6.86 10.41
CA GLY A 141 -10.59 -6.95 9.25
C GLY A 141 -9.95 -7.59 8.02
N TYR A 142 -8.73 -8.12 8.10
CA TYR A 142 -8.11 -8.79 6.97
C TYR A 142 -8.90 -10.05 6.54
N ASN A 143 -9.14 -10.16 5.23
CA ASN A 143 -9.60 -11.36 4.57
C ASN A 143 -8.64 -11.74 3.45
N ARG A 144 -8.35 -13.03 3.26
CA ARG A 144 -7.49 -13.52 2.16
C ARG A 144 -7.96 -13.09 0.77
N SER A 145 -9.26 -12.86 0.59
CA SER A 145 -9.82 -12.34 -0.67
C SER A 145 -9.29 -10.95 -1.00
N TYR A 146 -8.91 -10.15 0.01
CA TYR A 146 -8.33 -8.81 -0.13
C TYR A 146 -6.89 -8.82 -0.68
N GLY A 147 -6.28 -9.99 -0.80
CA GLY A 147 -4.95 -10.18 -1.35
C GLY A 147 -3.92 -10.51 -0.27
N PRO A 148 -2.62 -10.36 -0.57
CA PRO A 148 -1.55 -10.73 0.35
C PRO A 148 -1.65 -9.95 1.67
N LYS A 149 -1.49 -10.67 2.79
CA LYS A 149 -1.65 -10.09 4.13
C LYS A 149 -0.74 -8.91 4.38
N ASP A 150 0.51 -8.97 3.91
CA ASP A 150 1.47 -7.90 4.15
C ASP A 150 1.13 -6.62 3.38
N ILE A 151 0.57 -6.75 2.18
CA ILE A 151 0.03 -5.63 1.39
C ILE A 151 -1.16 -5.01 2.11
N TYR A 152 -2.06 -5.83 2.66
CA TYR A 152 -3.16 -5.32 3.47
C TYR A 152 -2.64 -4.53 4.67
N LYS A 153 -1.68 -5.09 5.43
CA LYS A 153 -1.09 -4.45 6.61
C LYS A 153 -0.42 -3.12 6.27
N ALA A 154 0.30 -3.05 5.15
CA ALA A 154 0.92 -1.81 4.69
C ALA A 154 -0.11 -0.72 4.39
N ASN A 155 -1.19 -1.07 3.67
CA ASN A 155 -2.29 -0.15 3.34
C ASN A 155 -3.10 0.27 4.58
N TYR A 156 -3.34 -0.67 5.50
CA TYR A 156 -3.97 -0.39 6.78
C TYR A 156 -3.16 0.64 7.57
N ARG A 157 -1.84 0.46 7.68
CA ARG A 157 -0.97 1.41 8.41
C ARG A 157 -0.98 2.79 7.79
N ASP A 158 -0.96 2.89 6.46
CA ASP A 158 -1.05 4.18 5.77
C ASP A 158 -2.38 4.90 6.08
N GLY A 159 -3.50 4.17 6.04
CA GLY A 159 -4.80 4.70 6.47
C GLY A 159 -4.81 5.11 7.94
N PHE A 160 -4.27 4.27 8.82
CA PHE A 160 -4.22 4.48 10.26
C PHE A 160 -3.48 5.75 10.65
N LEU A 161 -2.31 6.02 10.06
CA LEU A 161 -1.56 7.24 10.34
C LEU A 161 -2.39 8.50 10.02
N LYS A 162 -3.05 8.51 8.85
CA LYS A 162 -3.90 9.63 8.41
C LYS A 162 -5.12 9.81 9.31
N GLY A 163 -5.76 8.70 9.68
CA GLY A 163 -6.90 8.71 10.60
C GLY A 163 -6.53 9.23 11.99
N TYR A 164 -5.44 8.72 12.56
CA TYR A 164 -4.96 9.12 13.89
C TYR A 164 -4.62 10.60 13.95
N GLU A 165 -3.95 11.14 12.92
CA GLU A 165 -3.67 12.58 12.85
C GLU A 165 -4.95 13.43 12.84
N ALA A 166 -5.96 13.03 12.07
CA ALA A 166 -7.24 13.71 12.03
C ALA A 166 -7.96 13.63 13.39
N GLY A 167 -8.08 12.43 13.97
CA GLY A 167 -8.75 12.20 15.24
C GLY A 167 -8.07 12.95 16.39
N TYR A 168 -6.74 12.90 16.47
CA TYR A 168 -5.97 13.57 17.52
C TYR A 168 -6.19 15.08 17.54
N ARG A 169 -6.19 15.72 16.36
CA ARG A 169 -6.49 17.15 16.24
C ARG A 169 -7.90 17.48 16.72
N ASP A 170 -8.88 16.66 16.37
CA ASP A 170 -10.26 16.86 16.80
C ASP A 170 -10.40 16.66 18.32
N GLY A 171 -9.80 15.62 18.87
CA GLY A 171 -9.81 15.33 20.31
C GLY A 171 -9.18 16.45 21.12
N ALA A 172 -8.05 16.97 20.66
CA ALA A 172 -7.37 18.10 21.30
C ALA A 172 -8.22 19.38 21.26
N ARG A 173 -8.99 19.61 20.19
CA ARG A 173 -9.93 20.75 20.11
C ARG A 173 -11.08 20.60 21.12
N TYR A 174 -11.66 19.40 21.25
CA TYR A 174 -12.71 19.15 22.24
C TYR A 174 -12.20 19.34 23.67
N SER A 175 -10.98 18.92 23.96
CA SER A 175 -10.35 19.03 25.28
C SER A 175 -10.03 20.48 25.71
N ARG A 176 -9.96 21.44 24.77
CA ARG A 176 -9.73 22.88 25.10
C ARG A 176 -11.01 23.65 25.41
N ARG A 177 -12.17 23.03 25.17
CA ARG A 177 -13.48 23.67 25.30
C ARG A 177 -14.14 23.38 26.67
N TRP A 178 -13.45 22.62 27.52
CA TRP A 178 -13.86 22.22 28.87
C TRP A 178 -12.69 22.32 29.84
#